data_AF-A0AAU0Y4W8-F1
#
_entry.id   AF-A0AAU0Y4W8-F1
#
_cell.length_a   1.000
_cell.length_b   1.000
_cell.length_c   1.000
_cell.angle_alpha   90.00
_cell.angle_beta   90.00
_cell.angle_gamma   90.00
#
_symmetry.space_group_name_H-M   'P 1'
#
loop_
_entity.id
_entity.type
_entity.pdbx_description
1 polymer ?
#
loop_
_entity_poly.entity_id
_entity_poly.type
_entity_poly.pdbx_seq_one_letter_code
_entity_poly.pdbx_strand_id
1 'polypeptide(L)'
;MPAEPAPAALSGLARQLVRTTFGVHATEPQPLAAGAWSQAFELTIDGVEVVLRIGAHGTDFAKDELAAHFAGPNLPVPPVLARGVFDAWQYAISARAHGTGFDDLSATDVALTLPSLLTGTRSPPLPRRRADQHGSRTPDPYLRTRPEHSHRNTRPPRDRERHRSMDVRTGHGRRVLAPTS
;
A
#
# COMPACT_ATOMS: atom_id res chain seq x y z
N MET A 1 3.79 18.68 -3.29
CA MET A 1 2.52 17.93 -3.32
C MET A 1 2.41 17.32 -4.70
N PRO A 2 2.34 16.00 -4.87
CA PRO A 2 1.96 15.46 -6.17
C PRO A 2 0.61 16.07 -6.56
N ALA A 3 0.45 16.43 -7.82
CA ALA A 3 -0.82 16.93 -8.33
C ALA A 3 -1.92 15.89 -8.05
N GLU A 4 -3.08 16.35 -7.59
CA GLU A 4 -4.24 15.49 -7.39
C GLU A 4 -4.57 14.82 -8.75
N PRO A 5 -4.43 13.49 -8.86
CA PRO A 5 -4.66 12.82 -10.12
C PRO A 5 -6.14 12.91 -10.46
N ALA A 6 -6.44 13.13 -11.73
CA ALA A 6 -7.81 13.06 -12.21
C ALA A 6 -8.44 11.69 -11.83
N PRO A 7 -9.72 11.62 -11.42
CA PRO A 7 -10.39 10.38 -11.01
C PRO A 7 -10.30 9.23 -12.02
N ALA A 8 -10.17 9.55 -13.31
CA ALA A 8 -9.97 8.58 -14.39
C ALA A 8 -8.62 7.83 -14.29
N ALA A 9 -7.55 8.50 -13.88
CA ALA A 9 -6.23 7.88 -13.71
C ALA A 9 -6.24 6.87 -12.55
N LEU A 10 -6.93 7.20 -11.44
CA LEU A 10 -7.06 6.31 -10.30
C LEU A 10 -7.94 5.08 -10.61
N SER A 11 -8.92 5.19 -11.51
CA SER A 11 -9.69 4.04 -11.96
C SER A 11 -8.82 3.02 -12.70
N GLY A 12 -7.94 3.48 -13.59
CA GLY A 12 -6.99 2.60 -14.28
C GLY A 12 -6.02 1.90 -13.32
N LEU A 13 -5.49 2.66 -12.36
CA LEU A 13 -4.63 2.17 -11.30
C LEU A 13 -5.32 1.13 -10.41
N ALA A 14 -6.56 1.40 -9.97
CA ALA A 14 -7.36 0.48 -9.17
C ALA A 14 -7.56 -0.86 -9.88
N ARG A 15 -7.95 -0.81 -11.16
CA ARG A 15 -8.11 -2.01 -11.99
C ARG A 15 -6.79 -2.79 -12.12
N GLN A 16 -5.66 -2.12 -12.29
CA GLN A 16 -4.35 -2.77 -12.36
C GLN A 16 -3.94 -3.39 -11.02
N LEU A 17 -4.12 -2.68 -9.91
CA LEU A 17 -3.87 -3.15 -8.55
C LEU A 17 -4.68 -4.42 -8.26
N VAL A 18 -5.99 -4.38 -8.52
CA VAL A 18 -6.90 -5.50 -8.23
C VAL A 18 -6.53 -6.72 -9.06
N ARG A 19 -6.30 -6.56 -10.37
CA ARG A 19 -5.86 -7.66 -11.24
C ARG A 19 -4.51 -8.25 -10.82
N THR A 20 -3.56 -7.41 -10.41
CA THR A 20 -2.21 -7.86 -10.04
C THR A 20 -2.20 -8.57 -8.69
N THR A 21 -3.04 -8.12 -7.75
CA THR A 21 -3.02 -8.59 -6.36
C THR A 21 -3.99 -9.75 -6.12
N PHE A 22 -5.19 -9.68 -6.69
CA PHE A 22 -6.27 -10.64 -6.44
C PHE A 22 -6.65 -11.46 -7.69
N GLY A 23 -6.33 -10.97 -8.89
CA GLY A 23 -6.58 -11.70 -10.13
C GLY A 23 -8.07 -12.04 -10.29
N VAL A 24 -8.35 -13.33 -10.50
CA VAL A 24 -9.71 -13.86 -10.72
C VAL A 24 -10.57 -13.89 -9.46
N HIS A 25 -9.97 -13.69 -8.27
CA HIS A 25 -10.68 -13.69 -7.00
C HIS A 25 -11.46 -12.40 -6.76
N ALA A 26 -11.20 -11.35 -7.53
CA ALA A 26 -11.82 -10.06 -7.35
C ALA A 26 -12.63 -9.63 -8.58
N THR A 27 -13.75 -8.94 -8.33
CA THR A 27 -14.49 -8.25 -9.39
C THR A 27 -13.80 -6.95 -9.77
N GLU A 28 -14.18 -6.41 -10.94
CA GLU A 28 -13.60 -5.16 -11.42
C GLU A 28 -14.04 -3.98 -10.53
N PRO A 29 -13.09 -3.18 -9.98
CA PRO A 29 -13.44 -2.11 -9.06
C PRO A 29 -14.26 -1.02 -9.76
N GLN A 30 -15.38 -0.66 -9.14
CA GLN A 30 -16.25 0.43 -9.59
C GLN A 30 -16.08 1.66 -8.70
N PRO A 31 -16.04 2.88 -9.25
CA PRO A 31 -15.99 4.10 -8.44
C PRO A 31 -17.20 4.17 -7.52
N LEU A 32 -16.95 4.36 -6.23
CA LEU A 32 -17.98 4.44 -5.20
C LEU A 32 -18.14 5.88 -4.69
N ALA A 33 -17.03 6.51 -4.32
CA ALA A 33 -17.00 7.86 -3.79
C ALA A 33 -15.61 8.49 -4.00
N ALA A 34 -15.57 9.81 -4.00
CA ALA A 34 -14.36 10.60 -4.03
C ALA A 34 -14.33 11.53 -2.82
N GLY A 35 -13.18 11.67 -2.17
CA GLY A 35 -12.97 12.66 -1.11
C GLY A 35 -11.61 13.33 -1.24
N ALA A 36 -11.38 14.39 -0.47
CA ALA A 36 -10.16 15.19 -0.52
C ALA A 36 -8.85 14.40 -0.27
N TRP A 37 -8.95 13.21 0.34
CA TRP A 37 -7.80 12.40 0.73
C TRP A 37 -7.65 11.11 -0.08
N SER A 38 -8.72 10.63 -0.73
CA SER A 38 -8.69 9.34 -1.44
C SER A 38 -9.87 9.17 -2.39
N GLN A 39 -9.65 8.35 -3.42
CA GLN A 39 -10.71 7.77 -4.23
C GLN A 39 -11.10 6.40 -3.67
N ALA A 40 -12.40 6.15 -3.52
CA ALA A 40 -12.97 4.89 -3.05
C ALA A 40 -13.62 4.12 -4.20
N PHE A 41 -13.42 2.81 -4.18
CA PHE A 41 -13.98 1.86 -5.14
C PHE A 41 -14.66 0.72 -4.40
N GLU A 42 -15.78 0.26 -4.93
CA GLU A 42 -16.44 -0.97 -4.50
C GLU A 42 -16.02 -2.14 -5.39
N LEU A 43 -15.88 -3.30 -4.77
CA LEU A 43 -15.58 -4.57 -5.40
C LEU A 43 -15.92 -5.70 -4.44
N THR A 44 -15.86 -6.92 -4.95
CA THR A 44 -15.88 -8.15 -4.16
C THR A 44 -14.56 -8.85 -4.28
N ILE A 45 -14.10 -9.49 -3.19
CA ILE A 45 -12.94 -10.40 -3.16
C ILE A 45 -13.44 -11.70 -2.54
N ASP A 46 -13.29 -12.82 -3.27
CA ASP A 46 -13.81 -14.13 -2.89
C ASP A 46 -15.31 -14.10 -2.51
N GLY A 47 -16.09 -13.26 -3.21
CA GLY A 47 -17.52 -13.08 -2.97
C GLY A 47 -17.88 -12.15 -1.80
N VAL A 48 -16.89 -11.60 -1.07
CA VAL A 48 -17.11 -10.68 0.05
C VAL A 48 -16.99 -9.24 -0.43
N GLU A 49 -17.98 -8.40 -0.10
CA GLU A 49 -17.98 -6.98 -0.44
C GLU A 49 -16.93 -6.21 0.37
N VAL A 50 -16.11 -5.44 -0.35
CA VAL A 50 -15.04 -4.64 0.23
C VAL A 50 -14.99 -3.26 -0.43
N VAL A 51 -14.33 -2.33 0.26
CA VAL A 51 -14.01 -1.01 -0.27
C VAL A 51 -12.50 -0.90 -0.42
N LEU A 52 -12.05 -0.61 -1.65
CA LEU A 52 -10.67 -0.22 -1.95
C LEU A 52 -10.58 1.30 -1.91
N ARG A 53 -9.66 1.85 -1.10
CA ARG A 53 -9.32 3.26 -1.10
C ARG A 53 -7.90 3.45 -1.60
N ILE A 54 -7.70 4.45 -2.45
CA ILE A 54 -6.39 4.84 -3.00
C ILE A 54 -6.15 6.31 -2.72
N GLY A 55 -4.99 6.64 -2.16
CA GLY A 55 -4.62 8.01 -1.80
C GLY A 55 -3.11 8.22 -1.73
N ALA A 56 -2.70 9.47 -1.53
CA ALA A 56 -1.27 9.84 -1.52
C ALA A 56 -0.57 9.52 -0.19
N HIS A 57 -1.31 9.40 0.92
CA HIS A 57 -0.77 9.36 2.27
C HIS A 57 -1.15 8.08 3.02
N GLY A 58 -0.17 7.18 3.22
CA GLY A 58 -0.41 5.87 3.83
C GLY A 58 -0.67 5.96 5.33
N THR A 59 -0.23 7.06 5.96
CA THR A 59 -0.48 7.34 7.37
C THR A 59 -1.96 7.42 7.71
N ASP A 60 -2.81 7.83 6.77
CA ASP A 60 -4.25 7.94 7.03
C ASP A 60 -4.87 6.55 7.08
N PHE A 61 -4.46 5.64 6.21
CA PHE A 61 -4.91 4.26 6.25
C PHE A 61 -4.38 3.49 7.47
N ALA A 62 -3.18 3.82 7.97
CA ALA A 62 -2.67 3.25 9.22
C ALA A 62 -3.49 3.69 10.45
N LYS A 63 -3.99 4.94 10.47
CA LYS A 63 -4.92 5.40 11.51
C LYS A 63 -6.23 4.63 11.45
N ASP A 64 -6.73 4.30 10.26
CA ASP A 64 -7.98 3.54 10.11
C ASP A 64 -7.84 2.10 10.65
N GLU A 65 -6.71 1.44 10.39
CA GLU A 65 -6.41 0.14 11.01
C GLU A 65 -6.39 0.26 12.53
N LEU A 66 -5.73 1.29 13.08
CA LEU A 66 -5.71 1.52 14.52
C LEU A 66 -7.13 1.81 15.05
N ALA A 67 -7.93 2.60 14.33
CA ALA A 67 -9.31 2.89 14.69
C ALA A 67 -10.17 1.62 14.75
N ALA A 68 -9.95 0.66 13.84
CA ALA A 68 -10.63 -0.62 13.84
C ALA A 68 -10.37 -1.44 15.12
N HIS A 69 -9.27 -1.20 15.85
CA HIS A 69 -9.02 -1.86 17.14
C HIS A 69 -9.95 -1.36 18.25
N PHE A 70 -10.60 -0.21 18.08
CA PHE A 70 -11.59 0.33 19.01
C PHE A 70 -13.02 -0.09 18.65
N ALA A 71 -13.19 -0.95 17.64
CA ALA A 71 -14.50 -1.43 17.22
C ALA A 71 -15.23 -2.13 18.39
N GLY A 72 -16.51 -1.80 18.54
CA GLY A 72 -17.38 -2.42 19.55
C GLY A 72 -18.85 -2.21 19.23
N PRO A 73 -19.77 -2.78 20.02
CA PRO A 73 -21.21 -2.74 19.75
C PRO A 73 -21.77 -1.32 19.55
N ASN A 74 -21.18 -0.33 20.22
CA ASN A 74 -21.61 1.08 20.16
C ASN A 74 -20.73 1.94 19.24
N LEU A 75 -19.67 1.38 18.66
CA LEU A 75 -18.76 2.07 17.74
C LEU A 75 -18.34 1.08 16.64
N PRO A 76 -19.23 0.82 15.65
CA PRO A 76 -18.89 -0.05 14.55
C PRO A 76 -17.83 0.63 13.67
N VAL A 77 -16.63 0.04 13.61
CA VAL A 77 -15.58 0.46 12.68
C VAL A 77 -15.27 -0.72 11.76
N PRO A 78 -15.38 -0.56 10.43
CA PRO A 78 -15.09 -1.64 9.50
C PRO A 78 -13.62 -2.09 9.61
N PRO A 79 -13.34 -3.40 9.67
CA PRO A 79 -11.98 -3.89 9.70
C PRO A 79 -11.24 -3.53 8.41
N VAL A 80 -9.97 -3.13 8.56
CA VAL A 80 -9.04 -2.97 7.44
C VAL A 80 -8.39 -4.32 7.17
N LEU A 81 -8.70 -4.92 6.02
CA LEU A 81 -8.30 -6.27 5.63
C LEU A 81 -6.88 -6.30 5.04
N ALA A 82 -6.50 -5.26 4.31
CA ALA A 82 -5.16 -5.13 3.72
C ALA A 82 -4.79 -3.66 3.49
N ARG A 83 -3.50 -3.35 3.47
CA ARG A 83 -2.94 -2.07 3.06
C ARG A 83 -1.60 -2.28 2.37
N GLY A 84 -1.21 -1.33 1.53
CA GLY A 84 0.10 -1.38 0.90
C GLY A 84 0.35 -0.20 -0.02
N VAL A 85 1.39 -0.37 -0.85
CA VAL A 85 1.80 0.61 -1.85
C VAL A 85 1.72 -0.04 -3.23
N PHE A 86 1.15 0.68 -4.19
CA PHE A 86 1.10 0.27 -5.60
C PHE A 86 1.37 1.47 -6.49
N ASP A 87 2.43 1.39 -7.30
CA ASP A 87 2.86 2.45 -8.23
C ASP A 87 2.94 3.85 -7.59
N ALA A 88 3.64 3.94 -6.45
CA ALA A 88 3.76 5.12 -5.58
C ALA A 88 2.50 5.57 -4.83
N TRP A 89 1.34 4.98 -5.10
CA TRP A 89 0.10 5.25 -4.37
C TRP A 89 -0.07 4.33 -3.18
N GLN A 90 -0.73 4.86 -2.16
CA GLN A 90 -1.07 4.13 -0.95
C GLN A 90 -2.47 3.57 -1.14
N TYR A 91 -2.71 2.35 -0.65
CA TYR A 91 -4.04 1.76 -0.71
C TYR A 91 -4.43 1.07 0.59
N ALA A 92 -5.74 0.96 0.81
CA ALA A 92 -6.36 0.17 1.87
C ALA A 92 -7.58 -0.57 1.33
N ILE A 93 -7.79 -1.79 1.83
CA ILE A 93 -9.00 -2.58 1.59
C ILE A 93 -9.65 -2.79 2.94
N SER A 94 -10.92 -2.45 3.06
CA SER A 94 -11.72 -2.64 4.27
C SER A 94 -13.03 -3.35 3.94
N ALA A 95 -13.64 -3.98 4.94
CA ALA A 95 -15.00 -4.49 4.77
C ALA A 95 -15.98 -3.36 4.40
N ARG A 96 -17.00 -3.69 3.60
CA ARG A 96 -18.05 -2.73 3.25
C ARG A 96 -18.99 -2.52 4.44
N ALA A 97 -19.08 -1.27 4.92
CA ALA A 97 -20.21 -0.83 5.73
C ALA A 97 -21.29 -0.25 4.83
N HIS A 98 -22.54 -0.61 5.13
CA HIS A 98 -23.72 -0.13 4.45
C HIS A 98 -24.48 0.86 5.34
N GLY A 99 -25.10 1.84 4.70
CA GLY A 99 -25.87 2.88 5.38
C GLY A 99 -25.85 4.18 4.59
N THR A 100 -26.55 5.17 5.13
CA THR A 100 -26.59 6.53 4.60
C THR A 100 -25.52 7.37 5.29
N GLY A 101 -24.79 8.18 4.52
CA GLY A 101 -23.84 9.14 5.07
C GLY A 101 -24.56 10.12 5.99
N PHE A 102 -23.91 10.53 7.09
CA PHE A 102 -24.55 11.41 8.08
C PHE A 102 -25.01 12.74 7.48
N ASP A 103 -24.24 13.28 6.53
CA ASP A 103 -24.56 14.53 5.82
C ASP A 103 -25.78 14.43 4.89
N ASP A 104 -26.18 13.20 4.53
CA ASP A 104 -27.31 12.92 3.65
C ASP A 104 -28.60 12.55 4.43
N LEU A 105 -28.55 12.54 5.77
CA LEU A 105 -29.70 12.22 6.61
C LEU A 105 -30.72 13.38 6.62
N SER A 106 -32.01 13.03 6.69
CA SER A 106 -33.05 14.02 6.96
C SER A 106 -32.93 14.57 8.38
N ALA A 107 -33.49 15.75 8.65
CA ALA A 107 -33.48 16.32 10.00
C ALA A 107 -34.09 15.37 11.06
N THR A 108 -35.13 14.62 10.67
CA THR A 108 -35.75 13.59 11.52
C THR A 108 -34.78 12.45 11.80
N ASP A 109 -34.10 11.93 10.78
CA ASP A 109 -33.17 10.81 10.92
C ASP A 109 -31.92 11.20 11.72
N VAL A 110 -31.44 12.45 11.57
CA VAL A 110 -30.40 13.01 12.43
C VAL A 110 -30.84 12.97 13.89
N ALA A 111 -32.03 13.49 14.21
CA ALA A 111 -32.53 13.51 15.59
C ALA A 111 -32.62 12.10 16.20
N LEU A 112 -33.00 11.10 15.39
CA LEU A 112 -33.05 9.69 15.81
C LEU A 112 -31.66 9.04 15.96
N THR A 113 -30.67 9.49 15.19
CA THR A 113 -29.30 8.92 15.17
C THR A 113 -28.40 9.52 16.26
N LEU A 114 -28.66 10.75 16.70
CA LEU A 114 -27.81 11.45 17.68
C LEU A 114 -27.56 10.67 18.99
N PRO A 115 -28.56 10.04 19.64
CA PRO A 115 -28.31 9.31 20.89
C PRO A 115 -27.29 8.17 20.76
N SER A 116 -27.36 7.39 19.67
CA SER A 116 -26.42 6.29 19.43
C SER A 116 -25.03 6.83 19.05
N LEU A 117 -24.96 7.88 18.21
CA LEU A 117 -23.71 8.55 17.86
C LEU A 117 -22.97 9.11 19.09
N LEU A 118 -23.69 9.78 19.99
CA LEU A 118 -23.13 10.32 21.23
C LEU A 118 -22.73 9.22 22.21
N THR A 119 -23.34 8.04 22.13
CA THR A 119 -22.94 6.89 22.96
C THR A 119 -21.62 6.31 22.48
N GLY A 120 -21.42 6.18 21.16
CA GLY A 120 -20.18 5.65 20.57
C GLY A 120 -18.95 6.54 20.75
N THR A 121 -19.16 7.85 20.93
CA THR A 121 -18.07 8.84 21.11
C THR A 121 -17.66 9.06 22.56
N ARG A 122 -18.41 8.53 23.53
CA ARG A 122 -17.98 8.55 24.94
C ARG A 122 -16.72 7.69 25.07
N SER A 123 -15.62 8.30 25.52
CA SER A 123 -14.30 7.68 25.53
C SER A 123 -14.31 6.27 26.14
N PRO A 124 -13.86 5.23 25.41
CA PRO A 124 -13.50 3.98 26.06
C PRO A 124 -12.27 4.23 26.96
N PRO A 125 -12.13 3.53 28.10
CA PRO A 125 -10.91 3.61 28.89
C PRO A 125 -9.71 3.21 28.00
N LEU A 126 -8.69 4.07 27.96
CA LEU A 126 -7.47 3.81 27.18
C LEU A 126 -6.92 2.41 27.52
N PRO A 127 -6.59 1.58 26.51
CA PRO A 127 -5.96 0.31 26.78
C PRO A 127 -4.65 0.57 27.55
N ARG A 128 -4.54 -0.02 28.74
CA ARG A 128 -3.29 0.02 29.51
C ARG A 128 -2.21 -0.56 28.62
N ARG A 129 -1.18 0.24 28.34
CA ARG A 129 0.01 -0.14 27.59
C ARG A 129 0.52 -1.46 28.20
N ARG A 130 0.33 -2.59 27.52
CA ARG A 130 1.00 -3.84 27.90
C ARG A 130 2.49 -3.60 27.66
N ALA A 131 3.21 -3.34 28.74
CA ALA A 131 4.62 -3.65 28.76
C ALA A 131 4.75 -5.16 28.46
N ASP A 132 5.65 -5.47 27.55
CA ASP A 132 6.19 -6.80 27.28
C ASP A 132 5.27 -7.79 26.56
N GLN A 133 5.53 -7.94 25.25
CA GLN A 133 5.62 -9.26 24.63
C GLN A 133 6.44 -9.20 23.33
N HIS A 134 7.64 -9.79 23.44
CA HIS A 134 8.50 -10.17 22.33
C HIS A 134 7.80 -11.20 21.43
N GLY A 135 7.85 -10.97 20.12
CA GLY A 135 7.92 -12.01 19.08
C GLY A 135 6.81 -13.05 19.00
N SER A 136 5.79 -12.78 18.18
CA SER A 136 5.11 -13.84 17.43
C SER A 136 4.60 -13.28 16.10
N ARG A 137 5.29 -13.65 15.02
CA ARG A 137 4.98 -13.29 13.63
C ARG A 137 3.93 -14.29 13.14
N THR A 138 2.66 -13.90 13.12
CA THR A 138 1.62 -14.65 12.39
C THR A 138 1.88 -14.51 10.88
N PRO A 139 1.86 -15.60 10.09
CA PRO A 139 1.95 -15.49 8.64
C PRO A 139 0.65 -14.86 8.11
N ASP A 140 0.79 -13.82 7.30
CA ASP A 140 -0.29 -13.29 6.46
C ASP A 140 -0.62 -14.33 5.37
N PRO A 141 -1.86 -14.86 5.31
CA PRO A 141 -2.25 -15.86 4.31
C PRO A 141 -2.29 -15.32 2.88
N TYR A 142 -2.17 -14.00 2.68
CA TYR A 142 -2.22 -13.36 1.36
C TYR A 142 -0.85 -12.91 0.83
N LEU A 143 0.22 -13.04 1.63
CA LEU A 143 1.58 -12.79 1.16
C LEU A 143 2.17 -14.06 0.52
N ARG A 144 1.94 -14.26 -0.78
CA ARG A 144 2.83 -15.12 -1.59
C ARG A 144 4.21 -14.46 -1.67
N THR A 145 5.18 -15.05 -0.99
CA THR A 145 6.60 -14.72 -1.12
C THR A 145 7.06 -14.92 -2.57
N ARG A 146 7.59 -13.86 -3.19
CA ARG A 146 8.33 -13.94 -4.46
C ARG A 146 9.58 -14.81 -4.30
N PRO A 147 10.01 -15.56 -5.33
CA PRO A 147 11.29 -16.26 -5.29
C PRO A 147 12.43 -15.26 -5.42
N GLU A 148 13.29 -15.19 -4.40
CA GLU A 148 14.55 -14.45 -4.45
C GLU A 148 15.47 -15.07 -5.51
N HIS A 149 15.70 -14.35 -6.62
CA HIS A 149 16.78 -14.68 -7.53
C HIS A 149 18.11 -14.16 -6.97
N SER A 150 18.91 -15.14 -6.56
CA SER A 150 20.32 -15.05 -6.20
C SER A 150 21.17 -14.27 -7.21
N HIS A 151 21.97 -13.33 -6.72
CA HIS A 151 23.28 -13.02 -7.27
C HIS A 151 24.23 -12.58 -6.15
N ARG A 152 24.78 -13.57 -5.41
CA ARG A 152 26.03 -13.36 -4.66
C ARG A 152 27.21 -13.69 -5.57
N ASN A 153 27.89 -12.62 -5.95
CA ASN A 153 29.13 -12.59 -6.70
C ASN A 153 30.24 -13.22 -5.84
N THR A 154 30.66 -14.45 -6.16
CA THR A 154 31.83 -15.10 -5.54
C THR A 154 33.04 -14.90 -6.44
N ARG A 155 34.05 -14.20 -5.92
CA ARG A 155 35.36 -13.99 -6.55
C ARG A 155 36.08 -15.32 -6.75
N PRO A 156 36.87 -15.51 -7.83
CA PRO A 156 37.71 -16.68 -7.99
C PRO A 156 39.02 -16.56 -7.18
N PRO A 157 39.68 -17.69 -6.85
CA PRO A 157 40.93 -17.69 -6.10
C PRO A 157 42.10 -17.33 -7.03
N ARG A 158 43.08 -16.56 -6.53
CA ARG A 158 44.34 -16.30 -7.23
C ARG A 158 45.39 -17.30 -6.76
N ASP A 159 45.84 -18.14 -7.69
CA ASP A 159 47.04 -18.94 -7.55
C ASP A 159 48.24 -18.27 -8.27
N ARG A 160 49.35 -18.24 -7.53
CA ARG A 160 50.79 -18.28 -7.84
C ARG A 160 51.42 -17.73 -9.14
N GLU A 161 52.60 -17.13 -8.89
CA GLU A 161 53.81 -17.02 -9.74
C GLU A 161 53.73 -16.09 -10.98
N ARG A 162 54.76 -15.39 -11.46
CA ARG A 162 56.13 -15.05 -11.09
C ARG A 162 56.59 -14.03 -12.17
N HIS A 163 57.64 -13.28 -11.86
CA HIS A 163 58.65 -12.73 -12.79
C HIS A 163 58.43 -11.42 -13.61
N ARG A 164 59.51 -10.62 -13.55
CA ARG A 164 60.05 -9.56 -14.44
C ARG A 164 59.49 -8.15 -14.18
N SER A 165 60.26 -7.29 -13.53
CA SER A 165 61.54 -6.65 -13.90
C SER A 165 61.35 -5.42 -14.78
N MET A 166 62.03 -4.37 -14.34
CA MET A 166 62.03 -2.96 -14.72
C MET A 166 62.26 -2.64 -16.21
N ASP A 167 61.80 -1.42 -16.51
CA ASP A 167 62.32 -0.42 -17.45
C ASP A 167 62.32 -0.73 -18.95
N VAL A 168 61.75 0.21 -19.73
CA VAL A 168 62.51 1.08 -20.63
C VAL A 168 61.56 2.13 -21.25
N ARG A 169 61.99 3.40 -21.14
CA ARG A 169 61.47 4.57 -21.85
C ARG A 169 61.79 4.51 -23.35
N THR A 170 61.18 5.45 -24.10
CA THR A 170 61.49 5.90 -25.49
C THR A 170 60.58 5.21 -26.52
N GLY A 171 59.90 5.89 -27.43
CA GLY A 171 59.83 7.31 -27.76
C GLY A 171 58.90 7.51 -28.97
N HIS A 172 58.55 8.78 -29.22
CA HIS A 172 58.37 9.43 -30.53
C HIS A 172 57.57 8.72 -31.65
N GLY A 173 56.50 9.38 -32.13
CA GLY A 173 56.05 9.16 -33.52
C GLY A 173 54.65 9.60 -33.92
N ARG A 174 54.51 10.90 -34.25
CA ARG A 174 53.71 11.48 -35.36
C ARG A 174 52.22 11.12 -35.61
N ARG A 175 51.43 12.21 -35.64
CA ARG A 175 50.23 12.55 -36.47
C ARG A 175 50.09 11.78 -37.80
N VAL A 176 48.84 11.53 -38.24
CA VAL A 176 48.14 11.99 -39.48
C VAL A 176 46.61 11.64 -39.31
N LEU A 177 45.66 12.61 -39.28
CA LEU A 177 44.59 12.94 -40.28
C LEU A 177 43.95 11.69 -40.97
N ALA A 178 42.68 11.52 -41.29
CA ALA A 178 41.37 12.21 -41.27
C ALA A 178 40.35 11.17 -41.89
N PRO A 179 39.05 11.46 -42.09
CA PRO A 179 37.93 10.50 -42.13
C PRO A 179 37.45 10.10 -43.55
N THR A 180 36.56 9.09 -43.62
CA THR A 180 35.44 8.79 -44.59
C THR A 180 35.08 7.30 -44.38
N SER A 181 33.85 6.80 -44.39
CA SER A 181 32.58 7.16 -45.06
C SER A 181 31.38 6.79 -44.19
#